data_AF-A0A8T6LVL1-F1
#
_entry.id   AF-A0A8T6LVL1-F1
#
_cell.length_a   1.000
_cell.length_b   1.000
_cell.length_c   1.000
_cell.angle_alpha   90.00
_cell.angle_beta   90.00
_cell.angle_gamma   90.00
#
_symmetry.space_group_name_H-M   'P 1'
#
loop_
_entity.id
_entity.type
_entity.pdbx_description
1 polymer ?
#
loop_
_entity_poly.entity_id
_entity_poly.type
_entity_poly.pdbx_seq_one_letter_code
_entity_poly.pdbx_strand_id
1 'polypeptide(L)'
;MLFGLIETFNENLLLLVLVVFGLASAAGGIPPMRERSRRRSIENALPSLLESLSDSVGAGRGIQEAMMEQSKTLPGVLGKLLKETLEESHSSSFDAALAAFSAKTRSSQVQRVMVLIETAIEQDAPLQGILSDLAMDYERLNDLMNKREEELLGRGILIVLFVCIGLPVLIAFIVGLFAPANRGFQIDSFNLTFSLFFGAASAIAIGVSGRMLGRFKDALWWMPGWIALSMGLYLGAVIMIGG
;
A
#
# COMPACT_ATOMS: atom_id res chain seq x y z
N MET A 1 -14.82 33.14 15.86
CA MET A 1 -14.44 32.23 14.75
C MET A 1 -13.30 31.28 15.13
N LEU A 2 -12.04 31.72 15.27
CA LEU A 2 -10.94 30.82 15.70
C LEU A 2 -11.14 30.23 17.10
N PHE A 3 -11.57 31.06 18.07
CA PHE A 3 -11.87 30.58 19.44
C PHE A 3 -13.02 29.57 19.48
N GLY A 4 -14.12 29.79 18.74
CA GLY A 4 -15.23 28.83 18.65
C GLY A 4 -14.83 27.51 17.99
N LEU A 5 -13.96 27.54 16.98
CA LEU A 5 -13.39 26.33 16.38
C LEU A 5 -12.55 25.53 17.38
N ILE A 6 -11.73 26.21 18.18
CA ILE A 6 -10.91 25.58 19.24
C ILE A 6 -11.81 25.03 20.36
N GLU A 7 -12.86 25.76 20.72
CA GLU A 7 -13.82 25.36 21.77
C GLU A 7 -14.60 24.11 21.36
N THR A 8 -15.11 24.04 20.13
CA THR A 8 -15.79 22.83 19.62
C THR A 8 -14.84 21.64 19.43
N PHE A 9 -13.57 21.88 19.09
CA PHE A 9 -12.51 20.85 19.10
C PHE A 9 -12.22 20.33 20.51
N ASN A 10 -12.24 21.21 21.51
CA ASN A 10 -11.99 20.88 22.91
C ASN A 10 -13.17 20.14 23.55
N GLU A 11 -14.40 20.49 23.17
CA GLU A 11 -15.62 19.83 23.65
C GLU A 11 -15.77 18.40 23.12
N ASN A 12 -15.26 18.11 21.92
CA ASN A 12 -15.26 16.76 21.37
C ASN A 12 -13.99 15.98 21.76
N LEU A 13 -14.02 15.37 22.96
CA LEU A 13 -12.96 14.47 23.47
C LEU A 13 -12.51 13.43 22.42
N LEU A 14 -13.48 12.87 21.68
CA LEU A 14 -13.24 11.83 20.68
C LEU A 14 -12.39 12.36 19.50
N LEU A 15 -12.65 13.60 19.06
CA LEU A 15 -11.91 14.25 17.99
C LEU A 15 -10.47 14.55 18.43
N LEU A 16 -10.29 15.07 19.65
CA LEU A 16 -8.98 15.34 20.24
C LEU A 16 -8.11 14.08 20.30
N VAL A 17 -8.67 12.98 20.81
CA VAL A 17 -7.99 11.69 20.86
C VAL A 17 -7.65 11.21 19.44
N LEU A 18 -8.59 11.28 18.49
CA LEU A 18 -8.36 10.83 17.12
C LEU A 18 -7.34 11.64 16.35
N VAL A 19 -7.18 12.94 16.62
CA VAL A 19 -6.13 13.76 16.01
C VAL A 19 -4.74 13.31 16.49
N VAL A 20 -4.59 13.10 17.80
CA VAL A 20 -3.32 12.63 18.38
C VAL A 20 -2.99 11.22 17.89
N PHE A 21 -3.98 10.32 17.92
CA PHE A 21 -3.81 8.98 17.38
C PHE A 21 -3.58 9.02 15.86
N GLY A 22 -4.22 9.91 15.12
CA GLY A 22 -4.01 10.10 13.68
C GLY A 22 -2.56 10.45 13.34
N LEU A 23 -1.96 11.40 14.07
CA LEU A 23 -0.55 11.73 13.91
C LEU A 23 0.37 10.55 14.28
N ALA A 24 0.11 9.88 15.40
CA ALA A 24 0.90 8.72 15.83
C ALA A 24 0.80 7.56 14.83
N SER A 25 -0.38 7.34 14.26
CA SER A 25 -0.65 6.27 13.31
C SER A 25 -0.04 6.55 11.94
N ALA A 26 0.03 7.81 11.52
CA ALA A 26 0.74 8.21 10.31
C ALA A 26 2.24 7.86 10.38
N ALA A 27 2.88 8.00 11.55
CA ALA A 27 4.26 7.55 11.74
C ALA A 27 4.42 6.03 11.60
N GLY A 28 3.44 5.24 12.06
CA GLY A 28 3.42 3.78 11.93
C GLY A 28 3.05 3.26 10.53
N GLY A 29 2.35 4.05 9.72
CA GLY A 29 1.93 3.69 8.36
C GLY A 29 3.01 3.83 7.28
N ILE A 30 4.08 4.59 7.54
CA ILE A 30 5.17 4.84 6.59
C ILE A 30 6.07 3.60 6.35
N PRO A 31 6.52 2.85 7.38
CA PRO A 31 7.33 1.64 7.20
C PRO A 31 6.71 0.57 6.28
N PRO A 32 5.43 0.16 6.43
CA PRO A 32 4.84 -0.88 5.57
C PRO A 32 4.71 -0.42 4.12
N MET A 33 4.45 0.87 3.86
CA MET A 33 4.42 1.43 2.51
C MET A 33 5.78 1.34 1.80
N ARG A 34 6.87 1.68 2.51
CA ARG A 34 8.23 1.60 1.95
C ARG A 34 8.64 0.18 1.65
N GLU A 35 8.41 -0.74 2.59
CA GLU A 35 8.78 -2.15 2.42
C GLU A 35 7.99 -2.78 1.26
N ARG A 36 6.70 -2.45 1.11
CA ARG A 36 5.90 -2.90 -0.04
C ARG A 36 6.43 -2.36 -1.36
N SER A 37 6.74 -1.07 -1.43
CA SER A 37 7.26 -0.46 -2.66
C SER A 37 8.57 -1.13 -3.09
N ARG A 38 9.46 -1.39 -2.13
CA ARG A 38 10.69 -2.17 -2.37
C ARG A 38 10.39 -3.58 -2.88
N ARG A 39 9.50 -4.33 -2.23
CA ARG A 39 9.11 -5.69 -2.66
C ARG A 39 8.48 -5.72 -4.04
N ARG A 40 7.62 -4.74 -4.35
CA ARG A 40 6.98 -4.65 -5.66
C ARG A 40 7.96 -4.30 -6.76
N SER A 41 8.93 -3.42 -6.50
CA SER A 41 10.02 -3.15 -7.45
C SER A 41 10.82 -4.40 -7.78
N ILE A 42 10.98 -5.31 -6.83
CA ILE A 42 11.66 -6.60 -7.01
C ILE A 42 10.77 -7.56 -7.81
N GLU A 43 9.50 -7.71 -7.43
CA GLU A 43 8.54 -8.57 -8.12
C GLU A 43 8.32 -8.15 -9.58
N ASN A 44 8.31 -6.85 -9.86
CA ASN A 44 8.21 -6.32 -11.22
C ASN A 44 9.45 -6.61 -12.09
N ALA A 45 10.63 -6.76 -11.47
CA ALA A 45 11.88 -7.03 -12.17
C ALA A 45 12.15 -8.54 -12.35
N LEU A 46 11.40 -9.39 -11.64
CA LEU A 46 11.55 -10.84 -11.66
C LEU A 46 11.29 -11.48 -13.03
N PRO A 47 10.22 -11.13 -13.78
CA PRO A 47 9.98 -11.69 -15.11
C PRO A 47 11.15 -11.43 -16.07
N SER A 48 11.67 -10.20 -16.09
CA SER A 48 12.80 -9.80 -16.95
C SER A 48 14.09 -10.56 -16.60
N LEU A 49 14.35 -10.80 -15.31
CA LEU A 49 15.46 -11.66 -14.89
C LEU A 49 15.27 -13.09 -15.43
N LEU A 50 14.07 -13.66 -15.31
CA LEU A 50 13.79 -15.03 -15.76
C LEU A 50 13.88 -15.19 -17.27
N GLU A 51 13.38 -14.23 -18.03
CA GLU A 51 13.50 -14.17 -19.48
C GLU A 51 14.98 -14.13 -19.90
N SER A 52 15.77 -13.24 -19.30
CA SER A 52 17.19 -13.11 -19.61
C SER A 52 18.01 -14.37 -19.26
N LEU A 53 17.63 -15.05 -18.18
CA LEU A 53 18.23 -16.34 -17.81
C LEU A 53 17.80 -17.46 -18.76
N SER A 54 16.52 -17.49 -19.15
CA SER A 54 16.01 -18.43 -20.17
C SER A 54 16.80 -18.30 -21.47
N ASP A 55 16.99 -17.08 -21.97
CA ASP A 55 17.73 -16.81 -23.21
C ASP A 55 19.20 -17.26 -23.10
N SER A 56 19.84 -16.96 -21.96
CA SER A 56 21.24 -17.32 -21.72
C SER A 56 21.43 -18.84 -21.63
N VAL A 57 20.54 -19.52 -20.91
CA VAL A 57 20.55 -20.99 -20.77
C VAL A 57 20.20 -21.66 -22.10
N GLY A 58 19.24 -21.12 -22.86
CA GLY A 58 18.89 -21.57 -24.21
C GLY A 58 20.03 -21.40 -25.21
N ALA A 59 20.88 -20.39 -25.03
CA ALA A 59 22.12 -20.22 -25.77
C ALA A 59 23.24 -21.20 -25.36
N GLY A 60 22.97 -22.12 -24.42
CA GLY A 60 23.90 -23.13 -23.95
C GLY A 60 24.85 -22.67 -22.84
N ARG A 61 24.62 -21.49 -22.24
CA ARG A 61 25.41 -21.04 -21.08
C ARG A 61 24.95 -21.73 -19.80
N GLY A 62 25.87 -21.96 -18.88
CA GLY A 62 25.53 -22.47 -17.55
C GLY A 62 24.71 -21.44 -16.76
N ILE A 63 23.71 -21.89 -15.99
CA ILE A 63 22.86 -21.00 -15.17
C ILE A 63 23.66 -20.11 -14.20
N GLN A 64 24.79 -20.62 -13.71
CA GLN A 64 25.70 -19.88 -12.82
C GLN A 64 26.35 -18.70 -13.55
N GLU A 65 26.81 -18.92 -14.78
CA GLU A 65 27.41 -17.89 -15.64
C GLU A 65 26.37 -16.86 -16.05
N ALA A 66 25.18 -17.33 -16.48
CA ALA A 66 24.06 -16.49 -16.84
C ALA A 66 23.65 -15.56 -15.67
N MET A 67 23.52 -16.08 -14.45
CA MET A 67 23.18 -15.25 -13.28
C MET A 67 24.28 -14.26 -12.92
N MET A 68 25.56 -14.63 -13.05
CA MET A 68 26.67 -13.71 -12.80
C MET A 68 26.67 -12.54 -13.80
N GLU A 69 26.39 -12.82 -15.07
CA GLU A 69 26.22 -11.78 -16.10
C GLU A 69 25.01 -10.89 -15.81
N GLN A 70 23.85 -11.49 -15.52
CA GLN A 70 22.63 -10.74 -15.20
C GLN A 70 22.79 -9.89 -13.93
N SER A 71 23.61 -10.29 -12.97
CA SER A 71 23.89 -9.46 -11.79
C SER A 71 24.59 -8.13 -12.11
N LYS A 72 25.30 -8.06 -13.24
CA LYS A 72 26.02 -6.86 -13.69
C LYS A 72 25.18 -5.97 -14.60
N THR A 73 24.27 -6.57 -15.37
CA THR A 73 23.45 -5.89 -16.38
C THR A 73 22.09 -5.48 -15.86
N LEU A 74 21.49 -6.23 -14.93
CA LEU A 74 20.14 -5.99 -14.44
C LEU A 74 20.08 -4.70 -13.59
N PRO A 75 19.32 -3.68 -14.01
CA PRO A 75 19.16 -2.46 -13.22
C PRO A 75 18.21 -2.66 -12.03
N GLY A 76 18.36 -1.81 -11.03
CA GLY A 76 17.41 -1.72 -9.90
C GLY A 76 17.78 -2.56 -8.67
N VAL A 77 16.81 -2.70 -7.76
CA VAL A 77 17.03 -3.32 -6.43
C VAL A 77 17.32 -4.81 -6.56
N LEU A 78 16.64 -5.51 -7.46
CA LEU A 78 16.84 -6.95 -7.68
C LEU A 78 18.26 -7.27 -8.16
N GLY A 79 18.75 -6.56 -9.19
CA GLY A 79 20.11 -6.72 -9.71
C GLY A 79 21.18 -6.38 -8.68
N LYS A 80 20.98 -5.31 -7.90
CA LYS A 80 21.88 -4.95 -6.79
C LYS A 80 21.97 -6.07 -5.73
N LEU A 81 20.82 -6.61 -5.30
CA LEU A 81 20.79 -7.70 -4.33
C LEU A 81 21.39 -8.99 -4.90
N LEU A 82 21.18 -9.27 -6.19
CA LEU A 82 21.76 -10.42 -6.88
C LEU A 82 23.29 -10.30 -6.90
N LYS A 83 23.81 -9.14 -7.31
CA LYS A 83 25.24 -8.85 -7.34
C LYS A 83 25.88 -8.96 -5.96
N GLU A 84 25.33 -8.27 -4.96
CA GLU A 84 25.83 -8.33 -3.58
C GLU A 84 25.87 -9.77 -3.06
N THR A 85 24.86 -10.58 -3.40
CA THR A 85 24.80 -11.97 -2.95
C THR A 85 25.80 -12.86 -3.68
N LEU A 86 25.95 -12.71 -4.99
CA LEU A 86 26.90 -13.49 -5.78
C LEU A 86 28.37 -13.13 -5.45
N GLU A 87 28.64 -11.85 -5.16
CA GLU A 87 29.96 -11.40 -4.71
C GLU A 87 30.30 -11.92 -3.31
N GLU A 88 29.33 -11.93 -2.39
CA GLU A 88 29.51 -12.46 -1.03
C GLU A 88 29.61 -14.00 -1.03
N SER A 89 28.96 -14.67 -1.98
CA SER A 89 28.94 -16.13 -2.09
C SER A 89 30.16 -16.74 -2.80
N HIS A 90 31.17 -15.94 -3.16
CA HIS A 90 32.37 -16.44 -3.85
C HIS A 90 33.09 -17.59 -3.13
N SER A 91 32.88 -17.74 -1.82
CA SER A 91 33.41 -18.83 -0.99
C SER A 91 32.40 -19.94 -0.64
N SER A 92 31.14 -19.84 -1.08
CA SER A 92 30.06 -20.79 -0.75
C SER A 92 29.49 -21.48 -1.99
N SER A 93 28.68 -22.53 -1.80
CA SER A 93 28.00 -23.19 -2.93
C SER A 93 26.99 -22.25 -3.60
N PHE A 94 26.72 -22.52 -4.88
CA PHE A 94 25.73 -21.79 -5.66
C PHE A 94 24.32 -21.88 -5.06
N ASP A 95 23.95 -23.03 -4.50
CA ASP A 95 22.66 -23.23 -3.83
C ASP A 95 22.57 -22.36 -2.56
N ALA A 96 23.68 -22.22 -1.82
CA ALA A 96 23.75 -21.30 -0.68
C ALA A 96 23.60 -19.83 -1.13
N ALA A 97 24.12 -19.48 -2.30
CA ALA A 97 23.94 -18.15 -2.89
C ALA A 97 22.48 -17.88 -3.27
N LEU A 98 21.80 -18.85 -3.89
CA LEU A 98 20.37 -18.78 -4.24
C LEU A 98 19.50 -18.63 -2.99
N ALA A 99 19.77 -19.42 -1.95
CA ALA A 99 19.08 -19.33 -0.67
C ALA A 99 19.29 -17.96 0.01
N ALA A 100 20.53 -17.45 0.02
CA ALA A 100 20.85 -16.13 0.55
C ALA A 100 20.15 -15.00 -0.23
N PHE A 101 20.09 -15.11 -1.56
CA PHE A 101 19.46 -14.12 -2.43
C PHE A 101 17.94 -14.09 -2.21
N SER A 102 17.33 -15.27 -2.15
CA SER A 102 15.94 -15.50 -1.79
C SER A 102 15.58 -14.88 -0.42
N ALA A 103 16.46 -15.04 0.58
CA ALA A 103 16.28 -14.47 1.91
C ALA A 103 16.43 -12.94 1.94
N LYS A 104 17.45 -12.36 1.29
CA LYS A 104 17.69 -10.91 1.24
C LYS A 104 16.59 -10.15 0.50
N THR A 105 15.97 -10.80 -0.47
CA THR A 105 14.90 -10.23 -1.30
C THR A 105 13.59 -10.02 -0.54
N ARG A 106 13.30 -10.89 0.45
CA ARG A 106 12.05 -10.85 1.26
C ARG A 106 10.74 -10.87 0.46
N SER A 107 10.77 -11.34 -0.79
CA SER A 107 9.57 -11.59 -1.60
C SER A 107 9.29 -13.08 -1.66
N SER A 108 8.03 -13.46 -1.40
CA SER A 108 7.57 -14.84 -1.52
C SER A 108 7.60 -15.35 -2.96
N GLN A 109 7.48 -14.46 -3.95
CA GLN A 109 7.55 -14.83 -5.37
C GLN A 109 8.98 -15.28 -5.74
N VAL A 110 9.97 -14.43 -5.42
CA VAL A 110 11.38 -14.75 -5.66
C VAL A 110 11.79 -16.00 -4.89
N GLN A 111 11.35 -16.16 -3.65
CA GLN A 111 11.61 -17.38 -2.87
C GLN A 111 11.13 -18.66 -3.57
N ARG A 112 9.90 -18.64 -4.10
CA ARG A 112 9.35 -19.79 -4.84
C ARG A 112 10.13 -20.07 -6.12
N VAL A 113 10.48 -19.03 -6.87
CA VAL A 113 11.24 -19.17 -8.12
C VAL A 113 12.63 -19.76 -7.86
N MET A 114 13.34 -19.31 -6.82
CA MET A 114 14.66 -19.85 -6.50
C MET A 114 14.58 -21.34 -6.13
N VAL A 115 13.57 -21.75 -5.34
CA VAL A 115 13.34 -23.17 -4.99
C VAL A 115 13.00 -24.01 -6.23
N LEU A 116 12.20 -23.47 -7.16
CA LEU A 116 11.89 -24.16 -8.42
C LEU A 116 13.12 -24.33 -9.32
N ILE A 117 13.99 -23.32 -9.39
CA ILE A 117 15.26 -23.40 -10.12
C ILE A 117 16.17 -24.46 -9.48
N GLU A 118 16.32 -24.45 -8.16
CA GLU A 118 17.10 -25.44 -7.41
C GLU A 118 16.59 -26.86 -7.66
N THR A 119 15.27 -27.07 -7.54
CA THR A 119 14.62 -28.37 -7.80
C THR A 119 14.81 -28.82 -9.26
N ALA A 120 14.75 -27.89 -10.21
CA ALA A 120 14.95 -28.19 -11.62
C ALA A 120 16.41 -28.58 -11.93
N ILE A 121 17.38 -27.96 -11.26
CA ILE A 121 18.80 -28.32 -11.36
C ILE A 121 19.02 -29.72 -10.79
N GLU A 122 18.48 -30.02 -9.60
CA GLU A 122 18.62 -31.34 -8.96
C GLU A 122 18.00 -32.48 -9.79
N GLN A 123 16.95 -32.18 -10.56
CA GLN A 123 16.22 -33.15 -11.38
C GLN A 123 16.70 -33.22 -12.84
N ASP A 124 17.78 -32.51 -13.20
CA ASP A 124 18.26 -32.37 -14.59
C ASP A 124 17.15 -31.99 -15.58
N ALA A 125 16.21 -31.14 -15.13
CA ALA A 125 15.06 -30.72 -15.92
C ALA A 125 15.45 -29.63 -16.95
N PRO A 126 14.70 -29.46 -18.05
CA PRO A 126 14.99 -28.45 -19.06
C PRO A 126 14.73 -27.02 -18.53
N LEU A 127 15.78 -26.44 -17.93
CA LEU A 127 15.74 -25.12 -17.28
C LEU A 127 15.24 -24.00 -18.18
N GLN A 128 15.60 -24.00 -19.47
CA GLN A 128 15.14 -22.98 -20.41
C GLN A 128 13.61 -22.93 -20.48
N GLY A 129 12.96 -24.08 -20.66
CA GLY A 129 11.50 -24.15 -20.73
C GLY A 129 10.84 -23.66 -19.43
N ILE A 130 11.37 -24.11 -18.29
CA ILE A 130 10.86 -23.73 -16.97
C ILE A 130 11.02 -22.22 -16.72
N LEU A 131 12.18 -21.64 -17.03
CA LEU A 131 12.44 -20.21 -16.85
C LEU A 131 11.54 -19.36 -17.76
N SER A 132 11.34 -19.77 -19.02
CA SER A 132 10.42 -19.11 -19.95
C SER A 132 8.98 -19.15 -19.47
N ASP A 133 8.51 -20.32 -19.02
CA ASP A 133 7.14 -20.49 -18.52
C ASP A 133 6.92 -19.64 -17.25
N LEU A 134 7.89 -19.65 -16.32
CA LEU A 134 7.84 -18.80 -15.14
C LEU A 134 7.87 -17.31 -15.51
N ALA A 135 8.68 -16.89 -16.48
CA ALA A 135 8.71 -15.50 -16.93
C ALA A 135 7.33 -15.03 -17.41
N MET A 136 6.68 -15.81 -18.28
CA MET A 136 5.33 -15.51 -18.78
C MET A 136 4.28 -15.49 -17.67
N ASP A 137 4.32 -16.46 -16.74
CA ASP A 137 3.38 -16.54 -15.63
C ASP A 137 3.51 -15.34 -14.68
N TYR A 138 4.74 -14.93 -14.35
CA TYR A 138 4.98 -13.79 -13.47
C TYR A 138 4.72 -12.45 -14.17
N GLU A 139 4.99 -12.34 -15.47
CA GLU A 139 4.60 -11.16 -16.26
C GLU A 139 3.09 -10.98 -16.23
N ARG A 140 2.34 -12.05 -16.57
CA ARG A 140 0.87 -12.03 -16.53
C ARG A 140 0.34 -11.75 -15.13
N LEU A 141 0.93 -12.35 -14.10
CA LEU A 141 0.55 -12.09 -12.70
C LEU A 141 0.79 -10.63 -12.34
N ASN A 142 1.90 -10.05 -12.79
CA ASN A 142 2.24 -8.67 -12.51
C ASN A 142 1.29 -7.68 -13.22
N ASP A 143 0.95 -7.95 -14.48
CA ASP A 143 -0.03 -7.18 -15.24
C ASP A 143 -1.40 -7.21 -14.57
N LEU A 144 -1.85 -8.39 -14.13
CA LEU A 144 -3.10 -8.54 -13.39
C LEU A 144 -3.09 -7.77 -12.07
N MET A 145 -1.96 -7.80 -11.35
CA MET A 145 -1.80 -7.04 -10.11
C MET A 145 -1.79 -5.53 -10.35
N ASN A 146 -1.10 -5.06 -11.38
CA ASN A 146 -1.02 -3.64 -11.75
C ASN A 146 -2.39 -3.12 -12.17
N LYS A 147 -3.09 -3.87 -13.03
CA LYS A 147 -4.46 -3.54 -13.45
C LYS A 147 -5.43 -3.52 -12.27
N ARG A 148 -5.36 -4.52 -11.40
CA ARG A 148 -6.16 -4.55 -10.16
C ARG A 148 -5.88 -3.31 -9.30
N GLU A 149 -4.62 -2.95 -9.13
CA GLU A 149 -4.25 -1.79 -8.33
C GLU A 149 -4.76 -0.49 -8.96
N GLU A 150 -4.62 -0.30 -10.26
CA GLU A 150 -5.12 0.87 -10.98
C GLU A 150 -6.66 1.01 -10.88
N GLU A 151 -7.39 -0.06 -11.19
CA GLU A 151 -8.86 -0.04 -11.18
C GLU A 151 -9.43 0.12 -9.76
N LEU A 152 -8.82 -0.52 -8.76
CA LEU A 152 -9.33 -0.50 -7.38
C LEU A 152 -8.86 0.75 -6.60
N LEU A 153 -7.68 1.30 -6.88
CA LEU A 153 -7.23 2.54 -6.24
C LEU A 153 -8.13 3.70 -6.62
N GLY A 154 -8.46 3.85 -7.91
CA GLY A 154 -9.35 4.91 -8.37
C GLY A 154 -10.72 4.85 -7.70
N ARG A 155 -11.33 3.66 -7.61
CA ARG A 155 -12.62 3.48 -6.94
C ARG A 155 -12.52 3.72 -5.43
N GLY A 156 -11.49 3.16 -4.79
CA GLY A 156 -11.30 3.28 -3.34
C GLY A 156 -11.04 4.71 -2.88
N ILE A 157 -10.26 5.48 -3.63
CA ILE A 157 -9.97 6.89 -3.27
C ILE A 157 -11.19 7.78 -3.47
N LEU A 158 -11.99 7.53 -4.52
CA LEU A 158 -13.24 8.27 -4.75
C LEU A 158 -14.24 8.06 -3.62
N ILE A 159 -14.40 6.82 -3.12
CA ILE A 159 -15.27 6.53 -1.97
C ILE A 159 -14.79 7.30 -0.74
N VAL A 160 -13.49 7.25 -0.42
CA VAL A 160 -12.93 7.95 0.75
C VAL A 160 -13.12 9.46 0.61
N LEU A 161 -12.83 10.04 -0.56
CA LEU A 161 -12.99 11.47 -0.80
C LEU A 161 -14.45 11.91 -0.67
N PHE A 162 -15.38 11.16 -1.24
CA PHE A 162 -16.80 11.50 -1.20
C PHE A 162 -17.37 11.39 0.21
N VAL A 163 -17.04 10.33 0.95
CA VAL A 163 -17.58 10.08 2.30
C VAL A 163 -16.89 10.93 3.37
N CYS A 164 -15.57 11.15 3.28
CA CYS A 164 -14.81 11.85 4.32
C CYS A 164 -14.71 13.36 4.09
N ILE A 165 -14.95 13.85 2.87
CA ILE A 165 -14.83 15.28 2.54
C ILE A 165 -16.14 15.80 1.94
N GLY A 166 -16.60 15.19 0.84
CA GLY A 166 -17.75 15.69 0.08
C GLY A 166 -19.03 15.78 0.91
N LEU A 167 -19.43 14.66 1.54
CA LEU A 167 -20.66 14.58 2.33
C LEU A 167 -20.62 15.47 3.60
N PRO A 168 -19.56 15.44 4.44
CA PRO A 168 -19.45 16.33 5.59
C PRO A 168 -19.61 17.80 5.24
N VAL A 169 -18.92 18.26 4.18
CA VAL A 169 -18.96 19.66 3.75
C VAL A 169 -20.34 20.05 3.21
N LEU A 170 -20.95 19.20 2.38
CA LEU A 170 -22.26 19.48 1.79
C LEU A 170 -23.35 19.55 2.86
N ILE A 171 -23.36 18.61 3.80
CA ILE A 171 -24.34 18.60 4.90
C ILE A 171 -24.07 19.75 5.86
N ALA A 172 -22.82 20.03 6.20
CA ALA A 172 -22.48 21.20 7.01
C ALA A 172 -22.96 22.51 6.38
N PHE A 173 -22.86 22.64 5.05
CA PHE A 173 -23.36 23.79 4.31
C PHE A 173 -24.89 23.95 4.43
N ILE A 174 -25.63 22.86 4.28
CA ILE A 174 -27.10 22.87 4.46
C ILE A 174 -27.45 23.22 5.91
N VAL A 175 -26.83 22.57 6.89
CA VAL A 175 -27.13 22.79 8.30
C VAL A 175 -26.79 24.23 8.71
N GLY A 176 -25.62 24.74 8.30
CA GLY A 176 -25.20 26.11 8.59
C GLY A 176 -26.14 27.16 8.00
N LEU A 177 -26.63 26.97 6.76
CA LEU A 177 -27.54 27.92 6.12
C LEU A 177 -28.96 27.90 6.69
N PHE A 178 -29.50 26.71 6.97
CA PHE A 178 -30.92 26.54 7.30
C PHE A 178 -31.20 26.48 8.81
N ALA A 179 -30.20 26.14 9.63
CA ALA A 179 -30.30 26.07 11.08
C ALA A 179 -29.19 26.91 11.78
N PRO A 180 -29.16 28.24 11.57
CA PRO A 180 -28.16 29.10 12.20
C PRO A 180 -28.33 29.15 13.73
N ALA A 181 -27.21 29.18 14.45
CA ALA A 181 -27.14 29.12 15.93
C ALA A 181 -28.01 30.18 16.62
N ASN A 182 -28.20 31.32 15.96
CA ASN A 182 -28.93 32.48 16.46
C ASN A 182 -30.47 32.28 16.59
N ARG A 183 -31.04 31.16 16.11
CA ARG A 183 -32.48 30.88 16.18
C ARG A 183 -32.93 29.99 17.35
N GLY A 184 -32.02 29.60 18.25
CA GLY A 184 -32.37 28.88 19.49
C GLY A 184 -32.81 27.43 19.32
N PHE A 185 -32.47 26.78 18.20
CA PHE A 185 -32.58 25.31 18.08
C PHE A 185 -31.51 24.63 18.94
N GLN A 186 -31.82 23.47 19.54
CA GLN A 186 -30.81 22.61 20.18
C GLN A 186 -29.89 22.03 19.11
N ILE A 187 -28.88 22.80 18.70
CA ILE A 187 -27.98 22.48 17.59
C ILE A 187 -26.80 21.61 18.07
N ASP A 188 -26.50 21.60 19.38
CA ASP A 188 -25.34 20.88 19.93
C ASP A 188 -25.50 19.36 19.85
N SER A 189 -26.66 18.82 20.27
CA SER A 189 -26.93 17.38 20.21
C SER A 189 -27.04 16.87 18.76
N PHE A 190 -27.55 17.72 17.87
CA PHE A 190 -27.63 17.45 16.44
C PHE A 190 -26.23 17.40 15.81
N ASN A 191 -25.40 18.43 16.02
CA ASN A 191 -24.04 18.50 15.49
C ASN A 191 -23.16 17.36 16.03
N LEU A 192 -23.31 17.00 17.30
CA LEU A 192 -22.60 15.86 17.89
C LEU A 192 -22.99 14.55 17.20
N THR A 193 -24.28 14.33 16.96
CA THR A 193 -24.78 13.12 16.27
C THR A 193 -24.25 13.02 14.85
N PHE A 194 -24.28 14.12 14.10
CA PHE A 194 -23.76 14.15 12.72
C PHE A 194 -22.24 14.01 12.67
N SER A 195 -21.51 14.62 13.59
CA SER A 195 -20.06 14.43 13.72
C SER A 195 -19.72 12.96 13.95
N LEU A 196 -20.39 12.29 14.90
CA LEU A 196 -20.21 10.85 15.15
C LEU A 196 -20.59 9.99 13.94
N PHE A 197 -21.69 10.32 13.25
CA PHE A 197 -22.09 9.64 12.02
C PHE A 197 -21.00 9.72 10.95
N PHE A 198 -20.45 10.92 10.70
CA PHE A 198 -19.38 11.10 9.71
C PHE A 198 -18.06 10.46 10.12
N GLY A 199 -17.78 10.40 11.43
CA GLY A 199 -16.67 9.62 11.96
C GLY A 199 -16.83 8.13 11.70
N ALA A 200 -17.99 7.55 12.01
CA ALA A 200 -18.29 6.14 11.76
C ALA A 200 -18.33 5.81 10.25
N ALA A 201 -18.92 6.68 9.43
CA ALA A 201 -18.97 6.53 7.98
C ALA A 201 -17.57 6.56 7.36
N SER A 202 -16.70 7.44 7.84
CA SER A 202 -15.29 7.50 7.42
C SER A 202 -14.54 6.20 7.76
N ALA A 203 -14.73 5.66 8.97
CA ALA A 203 -14.15 4.39 9.38
C ALA A 203 -14.56 3.23 8.44
N ILE A 204 -15.85 3.16 8.10
CA ILE A 204 -16.39 2.16 7.17
C ILE A 204 -15.82 2.37 5.76
N ALA A 205 -15.79 3.60 5.26
CA ALA A 205 -15.28 3.92 3.93
C ALA A 205 -13.81 3.49 3.75
N ILE A 206 -12.97 3.75 4.76
CA ILE A 206 -11.56 3.35 4.75
C ILE A 206 -11.42 1.84 4.90
N GLY A 207 -12.26 1.21 5.73
CA GLY A 207 -12.27 -0.24 5.88
C GLY A 207 -12.62 -0.95 4.58
N VAL A 208 -13.65 -0.48 3.87
CA VAL A 208 -14.06 -1.01 2.56
C VAL A 208 -12.97 -0.76 1.52
N SER A 209 -12.46 0.47 1.41
CA SER A 209 -11.39 0.83 0.48
C SER A 209 -10.12 0.00 0.71
N GLY A 210 -9.73 -0.15 1.98
CA GLY A 210 -8.60 -1.00 2.39
C GLY A 210 -8.80 -2.48 2.06
N ARG A 211 -10.01 -3.01 2.24
CA ARG A 211 -10.34 -4.40 1.87
C ARG A 211 -10.29 -4.61 0.36
N MET A 212 -10.82 -3.69 -0.44
CA MET A 212 -10.80 -3.76 -1.91
C MET A 212 -9.36 -3.86 -2.42
N LEU A 213 -8.48 -3.01 -1.90
CA LEU A 213 -7.07 -2.98 -2.27
C LEU A 213 -6.26 -4.17 -1.73
N GLY A 214 -6.84 -5.02 -0.87
CA GLY A 214 -6.12 -6.07 -0.16
C GLY A 214 -5.09 -5.52 0.84
N ARG A 215 -5.26 -4.26 1.27
CA ARG A 215 -4.34 -3.49 2.11
C ARG A 215 -4.98 -3.04 3.42
N PHE A 216 -5.87 -3.87 3.98
CA PHE A 216 -6.64 -3.49 5.16
C PHE A 216 -5.76 -3.09 6.35
N LYS A 217 -4.64 -3.81 6.56
CA LYS A 217 -3.67 -3.49 7.63
C LYS A 217 -3.01 -2.13 7.43
N ASP A 218 -2.62 -1.79 6.20
CA ASP A 218 -2.06 -0.47 5.89
C ASP A 218 -3.12 0.61 6.08
N ALA A 219 -4.35 0.38 5.60
CA ALA A 219 -5.45 1.33 5.70
C ALA A 219 -5.87 1.62 7.15
N LEU A 220 -5.72 0.64 8.06
CA LEU A 220 -6.02 0.80 9.48
C LEU A 220 -5.13 1.88 10.14
N TRP A 221 -3.87 2.01 9.71
CA TRP A 221 -2.97 3.05 10.21
C TRP A 221 -3.41 4.45 9.80
N TRP A 222 -4.07 4.61 8.65
CA TRP A 222 -4.55 5.91 8.20
C TRP A 222 -5.96 6.23 8.71
N MET A 223 -6.64 5.24 9.29
CA MET A 223 -8.05 5.33 9.69
C MET A 223 -8.32 6.46 10.70
N PRO A 224 -7.58 6.59 11.83
CA PRO A 224 -7.88 7.66 12.80
C PRO A 224 -7.74 9.07 12.22
N GLY A 225 -6.78 9.28 11.31
CA GLY A 225 -6.55 10.57 10.67
C GLY A 225 -7.72 11.00 9.79
N TRP A 226 -8.28 10.09 9.00
CA TRP A 226 -9.44 10.37 8.15
C TRP A 226 -10.74 10.54 8.94
N ILE A 227 -10.92 9.79 10.04
CA ILE A 227 -12.07 9.98 10.94
C ILE A 227 -12.01 11.37 11.55
N ALA A 228 -10.86 11.78 12.08
CA ALA A 228 -10.64 13.12 12.62
C ALA A 228 -10.88 14.21 11.57
N LEU A 229 -10.40 14.01 10.35
CA LEU A 229 -10.58 14.95 9.24
C LEU A 229 -12.06 15.12 8.86
N SER A 230 -12.80 14.01 8.74
CA SER A 230 -14.23 14.02 8.43
C SER A 230 -15.06 14.76 9.49
N MET A 231 -14.81 14.46 10.77
CA MET A 231 -15.46 15.12 11.91
C MET A 231 -15.10 16.61 11.99
N GLY A 232 -13.82 16.94 11.82
CA GLY A 232 -13.31 18.30 11.86
C GLY A 232 -13.84 19.17 10.72
N LEU A 233 -13.94 18.61 9.50
CA LEU A 233 -14.50 19.31 8.35
C LEU A 233 -15.99 19.63 8.56
N TYR A 234 -16.77 18.70 9.09
CA TYR A 234 -18.17 18.94 9.40
C TYR A 234 -18.34 20.08 10.41
N LEU A 235 -17.71 19.95 11.59
CA LEU A 235 -17.84 20.94 12.66
C LEU A 235 -17.31 22.31 12.26
N GLY A 236 -16.15 22.36 11.59
CA GLY A 236 -15.56 23.61 11.11
C GLY A 236 -16.43 24.30 10.06
N ALA A 237 -17.03 23.55 9.14
CA ALA A 237 -17.91 24.12 8.12
C ALA A 237 -19.24 24.63 8.70
N VAL A 238 -19.83 23.92 9.67
CA VAL A 238 -21.06 24.38 10.35
C VAL A 238 -20.82 25.72 11.07
N ILE A 239 -19.71 25.86 11.79
CA ILE A 239 -19.38 27.12 12.50
C ILE A 239 -19.11 28.26 11.52
N MET A 240 -18.38 28.01 10.43
CA MET A 240 -18.09 29.07 9.45
C MET A 240 -19.33 29.60 8.74
N ILE A 241 -20.34 28.75 8.52
CA ILE A 241 -21.52 29.09 7.73
C ILE A 241 -22.69 29.52 8.61
N GLY A 242 -22.86 28.88 9.78
CA GLY A 242 -23.98 29.09 10.70
C GLY A 242 -23.81 30.24 11.69
N GLY A 243 -22.57 30.73 11.89
CA GLY A 243 -22.24 31.81 12.82
C GLY A 243 -22.03 31.35 14.24
#